data_AF-A0A5C8JU65-F1
#
_entry.id   AF-A0A5C8JU65-F1
#
_cell.length_a   1.000
_cell.length_b   1.000
_cell.length_c   1.000
_cell.angle_alpha   90.00
_cell.angle_beta   90.00
_cell.angle_gamma   90.00
#
_symmetry.space_group_name_H-M   'P 1'
#
loop_
_entity.id
_entity.type
_entity.pdbx_description
1 polymer ?
#
loop_
_entity_poly.entity_id
_entity_poly.type
_entity_poly.pdbx_seq_one_letter_code
_entity_poly.pdbx_strand_id
1 'polypeptide(L)'
;MVRVAAVQFEAGQDVAANLATSLRMIGEAAGRGAELIVLPEFCNHLSWYESREHAREMACRHGDPFLAAVAGAARRHRAHVKIGVTLARDDGRTTGASLLYGPGGELLGEADKQILMGAENDHLDPATAPGPVVDTAAGRVGMYACMEGVINEVTRGLAVRGAQILLNSLNSFATDEASLHVPVRAAENKVWVVAANKVGPLIPADRLAQVGAGLGVPVGWLHGAGESQIVAPDGTVVARAPRTGEAVVVADIDPAAADAGRARLLATRRPARYAAITRPPRGRTAPPGAAVLPVAVVRAGAPAVRRAARDGALLIVLPEGSPLSAAEASAAVRDTPAHVVTGTGALVNATGEVPREDPPGPSAGDPGGSAGDASGVGPCPIHRLPWGRLAIVAGEDARHPEEFRLAALADADVVAVPYTAREPWELRLGLLERAAENRLNLVVAGQDGPDGVAGLVLAAPRDFTLWTAWEGPFTGRISHPVVTTVKNADEVVHAVVWPEQAVNRHVSRGTDLVDGRPWHLSGALLGQAG
;
A
#
# COMPACT_ATOMS: atom_id res chain seq x y z
N MET A 1 0.85 6.77 27.82
CA MET A 1 0.64 5.39 27.36
C MET A 1 -0.83 5.13 27.25
N VAL A 2 -1.27 4.48 26.17
CA VAL A 2 -2.66 4.06 25.92
C VAL A 2 -2.63 2.56 25.63
N ARG A 3 -3.51 1.78 26.25
CA ARG A 3 -3.62 0.36 25.89
C ARG A 3 -4.59 0.16 24.74
N VAL A 4 -4.14 -0.44 23.65
CA VAL A 4 -4.95 -0.68 22.45
C VAL A 4 -5.15 -2.17 22.20
N ALA A 5 -6.22 -2.52 21.50
CA ALA A 5 -6.53 -3.90 21.12
C ALA A 5 -6.88 -4.04 19.63
N ALA A 6 -6.28 -5.03 18.99
CA ALA A 6 -6.76 -5.57 17.72
C ALA A 6 -7.50 -6.88 17.98
N VAL A 7 -8.72 -6.97 17.47
CA VAL A 7 -9.64 -8.09 17.69
C VAL A 7 -9.78 -8.92 16.42
N GLN A 8 -9.85 -10.24 16.56
CA GLN A 8 -9.90 -11.19 15.47
C GLN A 8 -11.04 -12.19 15.70
N PHE A 9 -11.99 -12.27 14.77
CA PHE A 9 -13.05 -13.28 14.78
C PHE A 9 -13.67 -13.46 13.38
N GLU A 10 -14.52 -14.47 13.26
CA GLU A 10 -15.33 -14.76 12.07
C GLU A 10 -16.66 -13.99 12.09
N ALA A 11 -17.03 -13.37 10.97
CA ALA A 11 -18.36 -12.77 10.79
C ALA A 11 -19.06 -13.45 9.61
N GLY A 12 -20.19 -14.08 9.87
CA GLY A 12 -21.00 -14.82 8.90
C GLY A 12 -22.21 -14.03 8.40
N GLN A 13 -23.26 -14.72 7.96
CA GLN A 13 -24.49 -14.11 7.43
C GLN A 13 -25.56 -13.83 8.51
N ASP A 14 -25.42 -14.39 9.72
CA ASP A 14 -26.35 -14.13 10.82
C ASP A 14 -25.93 -12.87 11.61
N VAL A 15 -26.67 -11.78 11.40
CA VAL A 15 -26.44 -10.48 12.04
C VAL A 15 -26.52 -10.55 13.57
N ALA A 16 -27.41 -11.38 14.13
CA ALA A 16 -27.57 -11.50 15.57
C ALA A 16 -26.40 -12.26 16.21
N ALA A 17 -25.94 -13.34 15.55
CA ALA A 17 -24.74 -14.07 15.98
C ALA A 17 -23.49 -13.18 15.90
N ASN A 18 -23.35 -12.44 14.80
CA ASN A 18 -22.25 -11.49 14.60
C ASN A 18 -22.23 -10.38 15.66
N LEU A 19 -23.40 -9.86 16.05
CA LEU A 19 -23.53 -8.89 17.14
C LEU A 19 -23.09 -9.49 18.47
N ALA A 20 -23.57 -10.68 18.81
CA ALA A 20 -23.21 -11.37 20.04
C ALA A 20 -21.69 -11.59 20.15
N THR A 21 -21.06 -12.03 19.06
CA THR A 21 -19.60 -12.18 18.97
C THR A 21 -18.90 -10.83 19.12
N SER A 22 -19.35 -9.79 18.40
CA SER A 22 -18.76 -8.44 18.50
C SER A 22 -18.78 -7.92 19.94
N LEU A 23 -19.91 -8.02 20.64
CA LEU A 23 -20.06 -7.58 22.02
C LEU A 23 -19.19 -8.38 22.99
N ARG A 24 -19.11 -9.71 22.82
CA ARG A 24 -18.23 -10.58 23.63
C ARG A 24 -16.77 -10.20 23.46
N MET A 25 -16.31 -10.01 22.22
CA MET A 25 -14.92 -9.70 21.92
C MET A 25 -14.52 -8.28 22.37
N ILE A 26 -15.45 -7.30 22.29
CA ILE A 26 -15.26 -5.97 22.91
C ILE A 26 -15.09 -6.13 24.43
N GLY A 27 -15.93 -6.94 25.07
CA GLY A 27 -15.83 -7.22 26.50
C GLY A 27 -14.52 -7.89 26.90
N GLU A 28 -14.02 -8.83 26.10
CA GLU A 28 -12.73 -9.49 26.32
C GLU A 28 -11.56 -8.50 26.20
N ALA A 29 -11.55 -7.67 25.15
CA ALA A 29 -10.53 -6.65 24.96
C ALA A 29 -10.52 -5.60 26.09
N ALA A 30 -11.71 -5.13 26.49
CA ALA A 30 -11.87 -4.25 27.64
C ALA A 30 -11.44 -4.92 28.95
N GLY A 31 -11.73 -6.20 29.13
CA GLY A 31 -11.28 -7.00 30.29
C GLY A 31 -9.76 -7.12 30.40
N ARG A 32 -9.05 -6.92 29.28
CA ARG A 32 -7.59 -6.82 29.21
C ARG A 32 -7.07 -5.39 29.36
N GLY A 33 -7.96 -4.44 29.69
CA GLY A 33 -7.66 -3.04 29.93
C GLY A 33 -7.50 -2.20 28.67
N ALA A 34 -7.99 -2.63 27.51
CA ALA A 34 -7.92 -1.84 26.29
C ALA A 34 -8.86 -0.63 26.32
N GLU A 35 -8.32 0.53 26.00
CA GLU A 35 -9.01 1.83 25.95
C GLU A 35 -9.39 2.23 24.51
N LEU A 36 -8.79 1.57 23.52
CA LEU A 36 -9.09 1.70 22.09
C LEU A 36 -9.08 0.32 21.44
N ILE A 37 -10.24 -0.11 20.94
CA ILE A 37 -10.50 -1.46 20.46
C ILE A 37 -10.90 -1.39 18.98
N VAL A 38 -10.24 -2.18 18.13
CA VAL A 38 -10.52 -2.26 16.70
C VAL A 38 -11.07 -3.63 16.35
N LEU A 39 -12.23 -3.67 15.69
CA LEU A 39 -12.87 -4.88 15.19
C LEU A 39 -12.61 -5.07 13.68
N PRO A 40 -12.72 -6.32 13.17
CA PRO A 40 -12.61 -6.61 11.74
C PRO A 40 -13.65 -5.87 10.88
N GLU A 41 -13.40 -5.81 9.58
CA GLU A 41 -14.27 -5.13 8.61
C GLU A 41 -15.57 -5.91 8.40
N PHE A 42 -16.69 -5.25 8.07
CA PHE A 42 -17.98 -5.91 7.87
C PHE A 42 -18.32 -6.90 9.00
N CYS A 43 -18.22 -6.43 10.25
CA CYS A 43 -18.49 -7.24 11.43
C CYS A 43 -20.00 -7.45 11.67
N ASN A 44 -20.88 -6.73 10.94
CA ASN A 44 -22.33 -6.93 11.01
C ASN A 44 -22.80 -8.10 10.14
N HIS A 45 -22.19 -8.29 8.97
CA HIS A 45 -22.59 -9.30 7.99
C HIS A 45 -21.42 -9.58 7.03
N LEU A 46 -21.34 -10.80 6.48
CA LEU A 46 -20.39 -11.15 5.44
C LEU A 46 -20.52 -10.21 4.22
N SER A 47 -19.41 -9.70 3.67
CA SER A 47 -19.45 -8.81 2.49
C SER A 47 -19.63 -9.60 1.19
N TRP A 48 -20.72 -10.37 1.12
CA TRP A 48 -21.14 -11.16 -0.02
C TRP A 48 -22.65 -11.00 -0.17
N TYR A 49 -23.06 -10.31 -1.24
CA TYR A 49 -24.47 -9.95 -1.48
C TYR A 49 -24.96 -10.54 -2.79
N GLU A 50 -26.27 -10.70 -2.89
CA GLU A 50 -26.91 -11.19 -4.12
C GLU A 50 -27.32 -10.02 -5.03
N SER A 51 -27.54 -8.85 -4.46
CA SER A 51 -27.96 -7.63 -5.14
C SER A 51 -27.66 -6.39 -4.27
N ARG A 52 -27.77 -5.20 -4.86
CA ARG A 52 -27.72 -3.93 -4.09
C ARG A 52 -28.84 -3.82 -3.06
N GLU A 53 -30.00 -4.41 -3.34
CA GLU A 53 -31.13 -4.47 -2.42
C GLU A 53 -30.81 -5.35 -1.21
N HIS A 54 -30.27 -6.56 -1.44
CA HIS A 54 -29.83 -7.44 -0.36
C HIS A 54 -28.71 -6.79 0.48
N ALA A 55 -27.76 -6.11 -0.16
CA ALA A 55 -26.74 -5.34 0.56
C ALA A 55 -27.35 -4.26 1.47
N ARG A 56 -28.38 -3.54 0.99
CA ARG A 56 -29.10 -2.51 1.76
C ARG A 56 -29.99 -3.11 2.86
N GLU A 57 -30.53 -4.29 2.66
CA GLU A 57 -31.31 -5.03 3.67
C GLU A 57 -30.43 -5.41 4.87
N MET A 58 -29.26 -6.00 4.59
CA MET A 58 -28.29 -6.43 5.62
C MET A 58 -27.46 -5.28 6.21
N ALA A 59 -27.55 -4.09 5.64
CA ALA A 59 -26.84 -2.92 6.12
C ALA A 59 -27.40 -2.43 7.47
N CYS A 60 -26.48 -2.00 8.33
CA CYS A 60 -26.83 -1.22 9.51
C CYS A 60 -27.47 0.13 9.12
N ARG A 61 -28.16 0.75 10.06
CA ARG A 61 -28.67 2.12 10.00
C ARG A 61 -28.34 2.84 11.30
N HIS A 62 -28.11 4.15 11.25
CA HIS A 62 -27.87 4.92 12.47
C HIS A 62 -29.02 4.73 13.47
N GLY A 63 -28.68 4.41 14.71
CA GLY A 63 -29.65 4.15 15.78
C GLY A 63 -30.31 2.76 15.75
N ASP A 64 -29.93 1.89 14.81
CA ASP A 64 -30.44 0.51 14.79
C ASP A 64 -29.96 -0.31 16.03
N PRO A 65 -30.55 -1.49 16.28
CA PRO A 65 -30.18 -2.32 17.42
C PRO A 65 -28.72 -2.75 17.44
N PHE A 66 -28.09 -2.98 16.28
CA PHE A 66 -26.69 -3.43 16.20
C PHE A 66 -25.75 -2.31 16.66
N LEU A 67 -25.87 -1.13 16.05
CA LEU A 67 -25.05 0.03 16.36
C LEU A 67 -25.33 0.55 17.78
N ALA A 68 -26.58 0.57 18.22
CA ALA A 68 -26.94 0.95 19.58
C ALA A 68 -26.33 0.01 20.64
N ALA A 69 -26.27 -1.29 20.36
CA ALA A 69 -25.66 -2.26 21.26
C ALA A 69 -24.12 -2.10 21.34
N VAL A 70 -23.45 -1.82 20.21
CA VAL A 70 -22.02 -1.52 20.17
C VAL A 70 -21.70 -0.21 20.90
N ALA A 71 -22.46 0.86 20.64
CA ALA A 71 -22.37 2.12 21.37
C ALA A 71 -22.56 1.92 22.88
N GLY A 72 -23.53 1.09 23.26
CA GLY A 72 -23.73 0.67 24.64
C GLY A 72 -22.53 -0.08 25.23
N ALA A 73 -21.85 -0.91 24.44
CA ALA A 73 -20.65 -1.62 24.86
C ALA A 73 -19.48 -0.66 25.09
N ALA A 74 -19.23 0.26 24.16
CA ALA A 74 -18.23 1.31 24.29
C ALA A 74 -18.43 2.10 25.60
N ARG A 75 -19.68 2.50 25.89
CA ARG A 75 -20.05 3.17 27.15
C ARG A 75 -19.84 2.30 28.39
N ARG A 76 -20.29 1.04 28.36
CA ARG A 76 -20.16 0.11 29.50
C ARG A 76 -18.70 -0.11 29.88
N HIS A 77 -17.82 -0.21 28.88
CA HIS A 77 -16.40 -0.48 29.05
C HIS A 77 -15.53 0.77 29.11
N ARG A 78 -16.10 1.96 28.89
CA ARG A 78 -15.40 3.25 28.82
C ARG A 78 -14.22 3.21 27.84
N ALA A 79 -14.43 2.57 26.69
CA ALA A 79 -13.42 2.38 25.66
C ALA A 79 -13.87 3.01 24.34
N HIS A 80 -12.91 3.48 23.55
CA HIS A 80 -13.14 3.80 22.16
C HIS A 80 -13.26 2.49 21.38
N VAL A 81 -14.27 2.37 20.50
CA VAL A 81 -14.51 1.16 19.73
C VAL A 81 -14.66 1.51 18.26
N LYS A 82 -13.74 1.01 17.43
CA LYS A 82 -13.79 1.12 15.98
C LYS A 82 -14.37 -0.16 15.38
N ILE A 83 -15.44 -0.03 14.61
CA ILE A 83 -16.06 -1.12 13.86
C ILE A 83 -16.09 -0.82 12.36
N GLY A 84 -16.11 -1.86 11.53
CA GLY A 84 -16.43 -1.76 10.10
C GLY A 84 -17.75 -2.45 9.81
N VAL A 85 -18.69 -1.79 9.14
CA VAL A 85 -20.02 -2.32 8.82
C VAL A 85 -20.45 -1.94 7.41
N THR A 86 -21.42 -2.64 6.86
CA THR A 86 -22.21 -2.12 5.73
C THR A 86 -23.27 -1.18 6.28
N LEU A 87 -23.38 0.03 5.72
CA LEU A 87 -24.22 1.10 6.24
C LEU A 87 -25.15 1.64 5.15
N ALA A 88 -26.46 1.64 5.42
CA ALA A 88 -27.45 2.25 4.55
C ALA A 88 -27.50 3.75 4.84
N ARG A 89 -27.30 4.55 3.79
CA ARG A 89 -27.37 6.01 3.84
C ARG A 89 -28.78 6.51 3.55
N ASP A 90 -29.11 7.66 4.11
CA ASP A 90 -30.38 8.37 3.89
C ASP A 90 -30.53 8.87 2.46
N ASP A 91 -29.41 9.15 1.78
CA ASP A 91 -29.35 9.53 0.36
C ASP A 91 -29.59 8.35 -0.61
N GLY A 92 -29.88 7.16 -0.08
CA GLY A 92 -30.12 5.94 -0.84
C GLY A 92 -28.88 5.09 -1.13
N ARG A 93 -27.67 5.61 -0.88
CA ARG A 93 -26.43 4.82 -1.02
C ARG A 93 -26.33 3.71 0.03
N THR A 94 -25.51 2.72 -0.27
CA THR A 94 -25.10 1.67 0.68
C THR A 94 -23.59 1.58 0.66
N THR A 95 -22.92 1.86 1.77
CA THR A 95 -21.45 1.98 1.81
C THR A 95 -20.83 0.95 2.75
N GLY A 96 -19.56 0.59 2.53
CA GLY A 96 -18.73 0.03 3.59
C GLY A 96 -18.24 1.19 4.46
N ALA A 97 -18.53 1.18 5.76
CA ALA A 97 -18.29 2.31 6.65
C ALA A 97 -17.46 1.90 7.87
N SER A 98 -16.51 2.75 8.25
CA SER A 98 -15.80 2.72 9.53
C SER A 98 -16.47 3.67 10.51
N LEU A 99 -16.84 3.17 11.69
CA LEU A 99 -17.47 3.94 12.76
C LEU A 99 -16.59 3.89 14.02
N LEU A 100 -16.34 5.05 14.62
CA LEU A 100 -15.63 5.18 15.89
C LEU A 100 -16.58 5.67 16.98
N TYR A 101 -16.87 4.79 17.94
CA TYR A 101 -17.58 5.15 19.15
C TYR A 101 -16.62 5.55 20.25
N GLY A 102 -16.95 6.60 20.99
CA GLY A 102 -16.22 7.05 22.15
C GLY A 102 -16.65 6.36 23.45
N PRO A 103 -15.95 6.63 24.56
CA PRO A 103 -16.17 5.97 25.85
C PRO A 103 -17.50 6.32 26.52
N GLY A 104 -18.23 7.33 26.04
CA GLY A 104 -19.62 7.61 26.44
C GLY A 104 -20.67 6.94 25.53
N GLY A 105 -20.25 6.23 24.48
CA GLY A 105 -21.12 5.63 23.47
C GLY A 105 -21.53 6.58 22.35
N GLU A 106 -21.01 7.81 22.34
CA GLU A 106 -21.18 8.77 21.25
C GLU A 106 -20.43 8.33 19.99
N LEU A 107 -20.98 8.62 18.81
CA LEU A 107 -20.28 8.44 17.54
C LEU A 107 -19.32 9.63 17.35
N LEU A 108 -18.02 9.39 17.48
CA LEU A 108 -16.98 10.43 17.38
C LEU A 108 -16.55 10.71 15.94
N GLY A 109 -16.64 9.69 15.07
CA GLY A 109 -16.24 9.83 13.68
C GLY A 109 -16.73 8.68 12.81
N GLU A 110 -16.85 8.98 11.53
CA GLU A 110 -17.33 8.06 10.52
C GLU A 110 -16.59 8.31 9.21
N ALA A 111 -16.28 7.24 8.48
CA ALA A 111 -15.68 7.31 7.15
C ALA A 111 -16.24 6.19 6.27
N ASP A 112 -16.68 6.53 5.07
CA ASP A 112 -16.94 5.55 4.02
C ASP A 112 -15.62 5.04 3.42
N LYS A 113 -15.61 3.77 3.01
CA LYS A 113 -14.50 3.14 2.32
C LYS A 113 -14.31 3.80 0.95
N GLN A 114 -13.11 4.29 0.69
CA GLN A 114 -12.78 5.04 -0.53
C GLN A 114 -12.38 4.13 -1.69
N ILE A 115 -11.87 2.93 -1.39
CA ILE A 115 -11.41 1.95 -2.38
C ILE A 115 -12.16 0.64 -2.17
N LEU A 116 -13.05 0.30 -3.09
CA LEU A 116 -13.82 -0.95 -3.05
C LEU A 116 -13.06 -2.09 -3.72
N MET A 117 -13.31 -3.31 -3.25
CA MET A 117 -12.65 -4.52 -3.76
C MET A 117 -13.64 -5.63 -4.18
N GLY A 118 -13.40 -6.22 -5.35
CA GLY A 118 -14.15 -7.39 -5.82
C GLY A 118 -15.66 -7.14 -5.85
N ALA A 119 -16.42 -8.01 -5.19
CA ALA A 119 -17.89 -7.95 -5.14
C ALA A 119 -18.44 -6.68 -4.45
N GLU A 120 -17.62 -5.96 -3.68
CA GLU A 120 -18.00 -4.65 -3.14
C GLU A 120 -18.36 -3.67 -4.26
N ASN A 121 -17.64 -3.71 -5.39
CA ASN A 121 -17.88 -2.83 -6.54
C ASN A 121 -19.26 -3.06 -7.19
N ASP A 122 -19.84 -4.25 -7.04
CA ASP A 122 -21.14 -4.60 -7.62
C ASP A 122 -22.31 -4.12 -6.73
N HIS A 123 -22.05 -3.87 -5.44
CA HIS A 123 -23.10 -3.75 -4.43
C HIS A 123 -23.04 -2.48 -3.56
N LEU A 124 -21.86 -1.88 -3.41
CA LEU A 124 -21.62 -0.76 -2.50
C LEU A 124 -21.22 0.51 -3.28
N ASP A 125 -21.47 1.65 -2.66
CA ASP A 125 -21.05 2.96 -3.13
C ASP A 125 -19.71 3.36 -2.47
N PRO A 126 -18.76 3.93 -3.24
CA PRO A 126 -17.54 4.45 -2.67
C PRO A 126 -17.80 5.75 -1.90
N ALA A 127 -16.85 6.11 -1.04
CA ALA A 127 -16.84 7.37 -0.34
C ALA A 127 -16.90 8.58 -1.29
N THR A 128 -17.56 9.65 -0.84
CA THR A 128 -17.62 10.94 -1.54
C THR A 128 -16.80 12.03 -0.83
N ALA A 129 -16.21 11.70 0.32
CA ALA A 129 -15.40 12.60 1.13
C ALA A 129 -14.26 11.80 1.80
N PRO A 130 -13.09 12.42 2.07
CA PRO A 130 -12.03 11.77 2.83
C PRO A 130 -12.46 11.57 4.29
N GLY A 131 -12.00 10.48 4.91
CA GLY A 131 -12.27 10.20 6.32
C GLY A 131 -11.66 11.26 7.28
N PRO A 132 -12.29 11.51 8.44
CA PRO A 132 -11.79 12.49 9.40
C PRO A 132 -10.54 11.99 10.14
N VAL A 133 -9.77 12.94 10.70
CA VAL A 133 -8.85 12.69 11.81
C VAL A 133 -9.56 13.15 13.07
N VAL A 134 -9.76 12.26 14.03
CA VAL A 134 -10.55 12.53 15.23
C VAL A 134 -9.62 12.69 16.43
N ASP A 135 -9.74 13.80 17.14
CA ASP A 135 -9.08 13.98 18.44
C ASP A 135 -9.79 13.14 19.49
N THR A 136 -9.03 12.31 20.19
CA THR A 136 -9.53 11.46 21.28
C THR A 136 -8.59 11.53 22.48
N ALA A 137 -9.04 11.04 23.64
CA ALA A 137 -8.15 10.88 24.80
C ALA A 137 -7.01 9.88 24.53
N ALA A 138 -7.17 8.99 23.54
CA ALA A 138 -6.14 8.06 23.10
C ALA A 138 -5.15 8.69 22.09
N GLY A 139 -5.36 9.92 21.63
CA GLY A 139 -4.57 10.59 20.59
C GLY A 139 -5.39 10.87 19.32
N ARG A 140 -4.73 11.42 18.29
CA ARG A 140 -5.36 11.70 16.99
C ARG A 140 -5.49 10.42 16.17
N VAL A 141 -6.71 9.99 15.90
CA VAL A 141 -6.98 8.73 15.19
C VAL A 141 -7.49 8.96 13.78
N GLY A 142 -6.94 8.19 12.82
CA GLY A 142 -7.45 8.07 11.46
C GLY A 142 -8.00 6.66 11.23
N MET A 143 -9.04 6.51 10.42
CA MET A 143 -9.63 5.21 10.11
C MET A 143 -9.46 4.88 8.62
N TYR A 144 -9.13 3.63 8.33
CA TYR A 144 -9.16 3.08 6.99
C TYR A 144 -9.56 1.59 7.03
N ALA A 145 -9.81 1.00 5.88
CA ALA A 145 -10.23 -0.39 5.77
C ALA A 145 -9.60 -1.13 4.58
N CYS A 146 -8.99 -2.27 4.89
CA CYS A 146 -8.64 -3.32 3.94
C CYS A 146 -7.85 -2.81 2.72
N MET A 147 -8.48 -2.81 1.54
CA MET A 147 -7.87 -2.38 0.27
C MET A 147 -7.29 -0.96 0.31
N GLU A 148 -7.81 -0.07 1.16
CA GLU A 148 -7.25 1.26 1.41
C GLU A 148 -5.84 1.24 2.04
N GLY A 149 -5.45 0.10 2.63
CA GLY A 149 -4.13 -0.15 3.19
C GLY A 149 -3.11 -0.73 2.21
N VAL A 150 -3.55 -1.22 1.06
CA VAL A 150 -2.68 -1.72 -0.03
C VAL A 150 -2.19 -0.55 -0.91
N ILE A 151 -2.86 0.60 -0.81
CA ILE A 151 -2.62 1.81 -1.57
C ILE A 151 -2.28 2.95 -0.60
N ASN A 152 -1.25 3.76 -0.90
CA ASN A 152 -0.68 4.68 0.10
C ASN A 152 -1.52 5.95 0.36
N GLU A 153 -2.36 6.36 -0.60
CA GLU A 153 -2.94 7.71 -0.62
C GLU A 153 -3.85 7.99 0.60
N VAL A 154 -4.64 6.99 1.03
CA VAL A 154 -5.56 7.13 2.17
C VAL A 154 -4.78 7.33 3.47
N THR A 155 -3.84 6.42 3.75
CA THR A 155 -3.06 6.44 5.00
C THR A 155 -2.10 7.62 5.05
N ARG A 156 -1.46 7.97 3.93
CA ARG A 156 -0.65 9.20 3.81
C ARG A 156 -1.49 10.45 4.04
N GLY A 157 -2.69 10.52 3.46
CA GLY A 157 -3.60 11.64 3.65
C GLY A 157 -3.99 11.85 5.12
N LEU A 158 -4.29 10.77 5.84
CA LEU A 158 -4.58 10.80 7.28
C LEU A 158 -3.37 11.25 8.11
N ALA A 159 -2.18 10.74 7.78
CA ALA A 159 -0.94 11.08 8.49
C ALA A 159 -0.53 12.55 8.29
N VAL A 160 -0.67 13.09 7.08
CA VAL A 160 -0.44 14.51 6.76
C VAL A 160 -1.41 15.42 7.51
N ARG A 161 -2.65 14.96 7.73
CA ARG A 161 -3.66 15.67 8.54
C ARG A 161 -3.49 15.50 10.05
N GLY A 162 -2.39 14.90 10.52
CA GLY A 162 -2.07 14.87 11.95
C GLY A 162 -2.41 13.58 12.69
N ALA A 163 -2.93 12.54 12.05
CA ALA A 163 -3.21 11.25 12.70
C ALA A 163 -1.95 10.61 13.32
N GLN A 164 -2.00 10.23 14.59
CA GLN A 164 -0.93 9.55 15.33
C GLN A 164 -1.14 8.03 15.36
N ILE A 165 -2.40 7.60 15.25
CA ILE A 165 -2.80 6.19 15.23
C ILE A 165 -3.72 5.98 14.03
N LEU A 166 -3.48 4.94 13.25
CA LEU A 166 -4.38 4.50 12.19
C LEU A 166 -5.08 3.19 12.60
N LEU A 167 -6.40 3.13 12.40
CA LEU A 167 -7.25 2.01 12.77
C LEU A 167 -7.71 1.28 11.50
N ASN A 168 -7.16 0.09 11.28
CA ASN A 168 -7.44 -0.72 10.10
C ASN A 168 -8.42 -1.85 10.43
N SER A 169 -9.55 -1.90 9.74
CA SER A 169 -10.42 -3.07 9.75
C SER A 169 -10.21 -3.83 8.44
N LEU A 170 -9.96 -5.13 8.53
CA LEU A 170 -9.63 -5.99 7.39
C LEU A 170 -10.67 -7.10 7.23
N ASN A 171 -11.03 -7.36 5.97
CA ASN A 171 -11.72 -8.56 5.49
C ASN A 171 -10.85 -9.14 4.37
N SER A 172 -9.67 -9.68 4.73
CA SER A 172 -8.67 -10.10 3.76
C SER A 172 -8.11 -11.49 4.09
N PHE A 173 -8.01 -12.31 3.05
CA PHE A 173 -7.33 -13.62 3.09
C PHE A 173 -5.86 -13.53 2.68
N ALA A 174 -5.42 -12.34 2.23
CA ALA A 174 -4.08 -12.13 1.74
C ALA A 174 -3.09 -12.06 2.93
N THR A 175 -2.04 -12.88 2.88
CA THR A 175 -1.03 -13.00 3.94
C THR A 175 0.05 -11.90 3.89
N ASP A 176 0.14 -11.20 2.76
CA ASP A 176 0.94 -9.99 2.61
C ASP A 176 0.35 -8.77 3.33
N GLU A 177 -0.92 -8.82 3.78
CA GLU A 177 -1.49 -7.80 4.68
C GLU A 177 -0.66 -7.68 5.96
N ALA A 178 -0.50 -8.79 6.67
CA ALA A 178 0.17 -8.79 7.96
C ALA A 178 1.69 -8.67 7.81
N SER A 179 2.26 -9.18 6.72
CA SER A 179 3.72 -9.23 6.53
C SER A 179 4.31 -8.03 5.78
N LEU A 180 3.49 -7.24 5.07
CA LEU A 180 3.95 -6.12 4.26
C LEU A 180 3.06 -4.87 4.39
N HIS A 181 1.78 -4.95 3.98
CA HIS A 181 0.92 -3.77 3.81
C HIS A 181 0.64 -3.05 5.14
N VAL A 182 0.26 -3.77 6.19
CA VAL A 182 0.00 -3.13 7.49
C VAL A 182 1.27 -2.54 8.12
N PRO A 183 2.41 -3.26 8.18
CA PRO A 183 3.62 -2.71 8.76
C PRO A 183 4.20 -1.51 8.01
N VAL A 184 4.15 -1.51 6.68
CA VAL A 184 4.70 -0.40 5.89
C VAL A 184 3.89 0.89 6.09
N ARG A 185 2.56 0.81 6.27
CA ARG A 185 1.74 2.01 6.56
C ARG A 185 2.09 2.66 7.88
N ALA A 186 2.51 1.88 8.88
CA ALA A 186 3.04 2.41 10.14
C ALA A 186 4.38 3.13 9.91
N ALA A 187 5.33 2.43 9.27
CA ALA A 187 6.70 2.89 9.09
C ALA A 187 6.81 4.12 8.17
N GLU A 188 6.10 4.12 7.04
CA GLU A 188 6.17 5.18 6.03
C GLU A 188 5.47 6.47 6.46
N ASN A 189 4.57 6.39 7.44
CA ASN A 189 3.87 7.54 7.99
C ASN A 189 4.38 7.93 9.38
N LYS A 190 5.23 7.10 9.99
CA LYS A 190 5.69 7.21 11.38
C LYS A 190 4.50 7.36 12.33
N VAL A 191 3.57 6.42 12.26
CA VAL A 191 2.35 6.36 13.09
C VAL A 191 2.15 4.96 13.65
N TRP A 192 1.39 4.85 14.74
CA TRP A 192 0.92 3.55 15.21
C TRP A 192 -0.17 3.01 14.29
N VAL A 193 -0.23 1.69 14.10
CA VAL A 193 -1.35 1.03 13.41
C VAL A 193 -1.93 -0.06 14.28
N VAL A 194 -3.25 -0.08 14.43
CA VAL A 194 -4.01 -1.15 15.08
C VAL A 194 -4.89 -1.79 14.02
N ALA A 195 -4.56 -3.02 13.62
CA ALA A 195 -5.17 -3.71 12.48
C ALA A 195 -5.88 -4.99 12.92
N ALA A 196 -7.18 -5.05 12.69
CA ALA A 196 -8.04 -6.16 13.03
C ALA A 196 -8.52 -6.87 11.76
N ASN A 197 -8.20 -8.15 11.60
CA ASN A 197 -8.57 -8.95 10.44
C ASN A 197 -9.50 -10.10 10.83
N LYS A 198 -10.29 -10.55 9.86
CA LYS A 198 -11.12 -11.73 10.01
C LYS A 198 -10.30 -13.02 10.01
N VAL A 199 -10.90 -14.04 10.59
CA VAL A 199 -10.59 -15.45 10.37
C VAL A 199 -11.85 -16.17 9.90
N GLY A 200 -11.72 -17.42 9.46
CA GLY A 200 -12.84 -18.19 8.95
C GLY A 200 -13.24 -17.76 7.53
N PRO A 201 -14.29 -18.34 6.95
CA PRO A 201 -14.69 -18.10 5.57
C PRO A 201 -15.01 -16.62 5.27
N LEU A 202 -14.47 -16.07 4.17
CA LEU A 202 -14.81 -14.72 3.70
C LEU A 202 -15.92 -14.70 2.64
N ILE A 203 -16.41 -15.89 2.27
CA ILE A 203 -17.54 -16.11 1.36
C ILE A 203 -18.46 -17.18 1.96
N PRO A 204 -19.73 -17.27 1.53
CA PRO A 204 -20.67 -18.25 2.08
C PRO A 204 -20.13 -19.68 2.00
N ALA A 205 -20.33 -20.46 3.07
CA ALA A 205 -19.71 -21.77 3.23
C ALA A 205 -20.09 -22.75 2.10
N ASP A 206 -21.33 -22.67 1.59
CA ASP A 206 -21.85 -23.45 0.47
C ASP A 206 -21.23 -23.06 -0.88
N ARG A 207 -20.60 -21.89 -0.98
CA ARG A 207 -19.95 -21.37 -2.20
C ARG A 207 -18.44 -21.59 -2.23
N LEU A 208 -17.81 -21.92 -1.10
CA LEU A 208 -16.36 -22.09 -0.99
C LEU A 208 -15.76 -23.02 -2.05
N ALA A 209 -16.31 -24.21 -2.21
CA ALA A 209 -15.80 -25.20 -3.16
C ALA A 209 -15.94 -24.72 -4.62
N GLN A 210 -17.09 -24.12 -4.95
CA GLN A 210 -17.37 -23.62 -6.30
C GLN A 210 -16.44 -22.46 -6.66
N VAL A 211 -16.31 -21.47 -5.78
CA VAL A 211 -15.47 -20.28 -6.00
C VAL A 211 -14.00 -20.66 -6.01
N GLY A 212 -13.54 -21.51 -5.08
CA GLY A 212 -12.16 -21.98 -5.05
C GLY A 212 -11.77 -22.70 -6.33
N ALA A 213 -12.63 -23.58 -6.85
CA ALA A 213 -12.41 -24.24 -8.14
C ALA A 213 -12.38 -23.24 -9.30
N GLY A 214 -13.27 -22.25 -9.31
CA GLY A 214 -13.32 -21.21 -10.36
C GLY A 214 -12.11 -20.28 -10.39
N LEU A 215 -11.49 -20.01 -9.22
CA LEU A 215 -10.30 -19.16 -9.11
C LEU A 215 -8.99 -19.95 -9.16
N GLY A 216 -9.04 -21.29 -9.12
CA GLY A 216 -7.82 -22.11 -8.94
C GLY A 216 -7.17 -21.93 -7.56
N VAL A 217 -7.93 -21.46 -6.57
CA VAL A 217 -7.45 -21.16 -5.21
C VAL A 217 -8.00 -22.21 -4.24
N PRO A 218 -7.14 -22.90 -3.47
CA PRO A 218 -7.61 -23.85 -2.45
C PRO A 218 -8.56 -23.18 -1.43
N VAL A 219 -9.61 -23.89 -1.01
CA VAL A 219 -10.66 -23.36 -0.12
C VAL A 219 -10.11 -22.71 1.15
N GLY A 220 -9.08 -23.28 1.77
CA GLY A 220 -8.47 -22.72 2.98
C GLY A 220 -7.83 -21.34 2.79
N TRP A 221 -7.54 -20.94 1.55
CA TRP A 221 -7.06 -19.62 1.18
C TRP A 221 -8.18 -18.61 0.88
N LEU A 222 -9.45 -19.02 0.96
CA LEU A 222 -10.60 -18.12 0.93
C LEU A 222 -11.07 -17.74 2.34
N HIS A 223 -10.30 -18.12 3.36
CA HIS A 223 -10.53 -17.74 4.74
C HIS A 223 -9.71 -16.50 5.08
N GLY A 224 -10.20 -15.68 6.01
CA GLY A 224 -9.47 -14.54 6.53
C GLY A 224 -8.10 -14.97 7.06
N ALA A 225 -7.06 -14.20 6.73
CA ALA A 225 -5.69 -14.55 7.03
C ALA A 225 -5.36 -14.47 8.53
N GLY A 226 -6.27 -13.91 9.34
CA GLY A 226 -6.02 -13.61 10.74
C GLY A 226 -4.85 -12.63 10.87
N GLU A 227 -3.94 -12.93 11.79
CA GLU A 227 -2.75 -12.11 12.07
C GLU A 227 -3.07 -10.64 12.37
N SER A 228 -4.22 -10.38 13.00
CA SER A 228 -4.53 -9.08 13.59
C SER A 228 -3.37 -8.60 14.44
N GLN A 229 -2.96 -7.34 14.30
CA GLN A 229 -1.70 -6.87 14.84
C GLN A 229 -1.68 -5.40 15.24
N ILE A 230 -0.75 -5.07 16.13
CA ILE A 230 -0.42 -3.72 16.55
C ILE A 230 1.01 -3.44 16.10
N VAL A 231 1.22 -2.33 15.37
CA VAL A 231 2.49 -1.99 14.75
C VAL A 231 2.96 -0.61 15.21
N ALA A 232 4.23 -0.53 15.58
CA ALA A 232 4.92 0.68 15.97
C ALA A 232 5.30 1.58 14.78
N PRO A 233 5.57 2.88 15.01
CA PRO A 233 5.95 3.85 13.97
C PRO A 233 7.19 3.52 13.14
N ASP A 234 8.00 2.54 13.53
CA ASP A 234 9.16 2.05 12.77
C ASP A 234 8.83 0.81 11.90
N GLY A 235 7.60 0.32 11.95
CA GLY A 235 7.16 -0.91 11.28
C GLY A 235 7.29 -2.17 12.13
N THR A 236 7.76 -2.07 13.38
CA THR A 236 7.88 -3.21 14.30
C THR A 236 6.49 -3.68 14.75
N VAL A 237 6.20 -4.96 14.54
CA VAL A 237 4.98 -5.60 15.04
C VAL A 237 5.14 -5.92 16.52
N VAL A 238 4.45 -5.20 17.39
CA VAL A 238 4.58 -5.33 18.85
C VAL A 238 3.61 -6.36 19.46
N ALA A 239 2.55 -6.70 18.74
CA ALA A 239 1.64 -7.78 19.09
C ALA A 239 0.97 -8.33 17.83
N ARG A 240 0.79 -9.65 17.75
CA ARG A 240 0.18 -10.34 16.59
C ARG A 240 -0.64 -11.55 17.02
N ALA A 241 -1.84 -11.66 16.45
CA ALA A 241 -2.75 -12.79 16.60
C ALA A 241 -2.32 -13.99 15.73
N PRO A 242 -2.78 -15.22 16.03
CA PRO A 242 -2.53 -16.37 15.15
C PRO A 242 -3.18 -16.20 13.76
N ARG A 243 -2.76 -17.04 12.79
CA ARG A 243 -3.39 -17.09 11.45
C ARG A 243 -4.84 -17.55 11.46
N THR A 244 -5.24 -18.33 12.47
CA THR A 244 -6.58 -18.91 12.57
C THR A 244 -7.09 -18.81 14.01
N GLY A 245 -8.41 -18.89 14.16
CA GLY A 245 -9.07 -18.82 15.46
C GLY A 245 -9.28 -17.39 15.96
N GLU A 246 -10.24 -17.26 16.87
CA GLU A 246 -10.52 -15.99 17.54
C GLU A 246 -9.34 -15.57 18.42
N ALA A 247 -9.08 -14.27 18.47
CA ALA A 247 -8.06 -13.71 19.34
C ALA A 247 -8.33 -12.25 19.67
N VAL A 248 -7.83 -11.84 20.82
CA VAL A 248 -7.57 -10.44 21.14
C VAL A 248 -6.06 -10.30 21.32
N VAL A 249 -5.45 -9.27 20.74
CA VAL A 249 -4.07 -8.90 21.06
C VAL A 249 -4.03 -7.46 21.53
N VAL A 250 -3.23 -7.20 22.56
CA VAL A 250 -3.15 -5.89 23.22
C VAL A 250 -1.70 -5.43 23.32
N ALA A 251 -1.49 -4.12 23.30
CA ALA A 251 -0.20 -3.50 23.56
C ALA A 251 -0.40 -2.11 24.18
N ASP A 252 0.58 -1.67 24.95
CA ASP A 252 0.67 -0.28 25.41
C ASP A 252 1.44 0.53 24.39
N ILE A 253 0.87 1.63 23.92
CA ILE A 253 1.46 2.51 22.91
C ILE A 253 1.67 3.92 23.46
N ASP A 254 2.62 4.64 22.88
CA ASP A 254 2.79 6.08 23.09
C ASP A 254 2.55 6.83 21.76
N PRO A 255 1.33 7.35 21.53
CA PRO A 255 1.00 8.09 20.31
C PRO A 255 1.84 9.35 20.12
N ALA A 256 2.32 9.98 21.19
CA ALA A 256 3.13 11.19 21.10
C ALA A 256 4.55 10.89 20.59
N ALA A 257 5.08 9.69 20.84
CA ALA A 257 6.40 9.27 20.35
C ALA A 257 6.48 9.24 18.80
N ALA A 258 5.34 9.17 18.12
CA ALA A 258 5.24 9.21 16.67
C ALA A 258 5.51 10.61 16.07
N ASP A 259 5.26 11.69 16.82
CA ASP A 259 5.17 13.04 16.26
C ASP A 259 6.51 13.56 15.70
N ALA A 260 7.61 13.40 16.43
CA ALA A 260 8.92 13.91 16.00
C ALA A 260 9.42 13.20 14.73
N GLY A 261 9.31 11.87 14.69
CA GLY A 261 9.69 11.06 13.53
C GLY A 261 8.85 11.41 12.30
N ARG A 262 7.54 11.57 12.51
CA ARG A 262 6.61 11.97 11.46
C ARG A 262 6.89 13.36 10.92
N ALA A 263 7.06 14.36 11.79
CA ALA A 263 7.35 15.73 11.37
C ALA A 263 8.63 15.77 10.51
N ARG A 264 9.69 15.07 10.93
CA ARG A 264 10.94 14.96 10.17
C ARG A 264 10.74 14.32 8.80
N LEU A 265 9.95 13.24 8.72
CA LEU A 265 9.69 12.53 7.46
C LEU A 265 8.81 13.36 6.51
N LEU A 266 7.76 14.00 7.03
CA LEU A 266 6.83 14.75 6.20
C LEU A 266 7.44 16.08 5.71
N ALA A 267 8.40 16.65 6.44
CA ALA A 267 9.09 17.88 6.07
C ALA A 267 9.93 17.77 4.77
N THR A 268 10.34 16.56 4.37
CA THR A 268 11.13 16.35 3.14
C THR A 268 10.27 16.10 1.90
N ARG A 269 8.94 16.04 2.05
CA ARG A 269 8.01 15.86 0.92
C ARG A 269 8.06 17.05 -0.02
N ARG A 270 7.66 16.83 -1.27
CA ARG A 270 7.51 17.89 -2.30
C ARG A 270 6.09 17.95 -2.86
N PRO A 271 5.11 18.42 -2.08
CA PRO A 271 3.68 18.35 -2.45
C PRO A 271 3.33 18.95 -3.82
N ALA A 272 4.05 19.99 -4.26
CA ALA A 272 3.88 20.58 -5.59
C ALA A 272 4.00 19.55 -6.73
N ARG A 273 4.89 18.55 -6.59
CA ARG A 273 5.08 17.49 -7.60
C ARG A 273 3.94 16.48 -7.64
N TYR A 274 3.13 16.39 -6.58
CA TYR A 274 2.17 15.32 -6.40
C TYR A 274 0.81 15.61 -7.06
N ALA A 275 0.67 16.75 -7.75
CA ALA A 275 -0.57 17.18 -8.41
C ALA A 275 -1.15 16.12 -9.37
N ALA A 276 -0.31 15.32 -10.04
CA ALA A 276 -0.80 14.26 -10.94
C ALA A 276 -1.56 13.15 -10.20
N ILE A 277 -1.28 12.91 -8.91
CA ILE A 277 -1.96 11.89 -8.10
C ILE A 277 -3.43 12.24 -7.89
N THR A 278 -3.76 13.53 -7.81
CA THR A 278 -5.13 14.01 -7.58
C THR A 278 -5.93 14.23 -8.87
N ARG A 279 -5.36 13.90 -10.04
CA ARG A 279 -6.08 14.00 -11.32
C ARG A 279 -6.85 12.70 -11.61
N PRO A 280 -7.94 12.76 -12.41
CA PRO A 280 -8.64 11.57 -12.87
C PRO A 280 -7.69 10.52 -13.48
N PRO A 281 -7.98 9.21 -13.33
CA PRO A 281 -7.19 8.16 -13.96
C PRO A 281 -7.31 8.27 -15.48
N ARG A 282 -6.18 8.11 -16.16
CA ARG A 282 -6.10 8.16 -17.63
C ARG A 282 -6.02 6.77 -18.27
N GLY A 283 -5.87 5.72 -17.47
CA GLY A 283 -5.47 4.42 -17.97
C GLY A 283 -3.99 4.39 -18.33
N ARG A 284 -3.35 3.23 -18.19
CA ARG A 284 -2.05 3.02 -18.83
C ARG A 284 -2.20 3.08 -20.35
N THR A 285 -1.41 3.91 -21.03
CA THR A 285 -1.43 4.01 -22.50
C THR A 285 -0.21 3.42 -23.18
N ALA A 286 0.89 3.25 -22.44
CA ALA A 286 2.10 2.65 -22.98
C ALA A 286 1.94 1.14 -23.22
N PRO A 287 2.50 0.60 -24.32
CA PRO A 287 2.54 -0.84 -24.55
C PRO A 287 3.37 -1.55 -23.47
N PRO A 288 3.26 -2.89 -23.37
CA PRO A 288 4.15 -3.68 -22.54
C PRO A 288 5.62 -3.46 -22.93
N GLY A 289 6.48 -3.41 -21.92
CA GLY A 289 7.93 -3.47 -22.12
C GLY A 289 8.40 -4.87 -22.54
N ALA A 290 9.70 -5.12 -22.47
CA ALA A 290 10.28 -6.42 -22.78
C ALA A 290 9.79 -7.52 -21.83
N ALA A 291 9.72 -8.74 -22.35
CA ALA A 291 9.39 -9.92 -21.58
C ALA A 291 10.45 -10.28 -20.54
N VAL A 292 11.72 -9.93 -20.79
CA VAL A 292 12.86 -10.22 -19.92
C VAL A 292 13.83 -9.05 -20.01
N LEU A 293 14.28 -8.55 -18.87
CA LEU A 293 15.33 -7.55 -18.77
C LEU A 293 16.41 -8.02 -17.78
N PRO A 294 17.61 -8.39 -18.26
CA PRO A 294 18.76 -8.63 -17.39
C PRO A 294 19.24 -7.30 -16.80
N VAL A 295 19.37 -7.26 -15.48
CA VAL A 295 19.81 -6.08 -14.72
C VAL A 295 20.99 -6.41 -13.82
N ALA A 296 21.74 -5.40 -13.42
CA ALA A 296 22.75 -5.53 -12.39
C ALA A 296 22.77 -4.34 -11.43
N VAL A 297 23.04 -4.62 -10.16
CA VAL A 297 23.47 -3.62 -9.17
C VAL A 297 24.98 -3.72 -9.05
N VAL A 298 25.70 -2.62 -9.27
CA VAL A 298 27.17 -2.59 -9.26
C VAL A 298 27.64 -1.58 -8.22
N ARG A 299 28.30 -2.07 -7.17
CA ARG A 299 28.74 -1.27 -6.02
C ARG A 299 30.22 -0.86 -6.07
N ALA A 300 30.90 -1.21 -7.16
CA ALA A 300 32.33 -0.93 -7.37
C ALA A 300 32.59 -0.05 -8.61
N GLY A 301 33.88 0.16 -8.92
CA GLY A 301 34.32 1.06 -9.98
C GLY A 301 34.07 0.56 -11.41
N ALA A 302 34.55 1.34 -12.40
CA ALA A 302 34.37 1.07 -13.83
C ALA A 302 34.69 -0.36 -14.31
N PRO A 303 35.71 -1.09 -13.79
CA PRO A 303 35.95 -2.48 -14.18
C PRO A 303 34.77 -3.40 -13.89
N ALA A 304 34.07 -3.20 -12.77
CA ALA A 304 32.89 -3.97 -12.38
C ALA A 304 31.70 -3.67 -13.29
N VAL A 305 31.50 -2.39 -13.64
CA VAL A 305 30.47 -1.97 -14.60
C VAL A 305 30.71 -2.61 -15.97
N ARG A 306 31.95 -2.59 -16.45
CA ARG A 306 32.34 -3.20 -17.73
C ARG A 306 32.09 -4.71 -17.74
N ARG A 307 32.41 -5.38 -16.62
CA ARG A 307 32.14 -6.82 -16.45
C ARG A 307 30.63 -7.10 -16.51
N ALA A 308 29.82 -6.40 -15.72
CA ALA A 308 28.38 -6.59 -15.70
C ALA A 308 27.73 -6.38 -17.08
N ALA A 309 28.18 -5.37 -17.83
CA ALA A 309 27.69 -5.11 -19.18
C ALA A 309 28.07 -6.22 -20.17
N ARG A 310 29.30 -6.76 -20.08
CA ARG A 310 29.77 -7.90 -20.91
C ARG A 310 29.06 -9.20 -20.57
N ASP A 311 28.67 -9.35 -19.31
CA ASP A 311 27.86 -10.48 -18.82
C ASP A 311 26.37 -10.37 -19.24
N GLY A 312 26.01 -9.31 -19.97
CA GLY A 312 24.70 -9.18 -20.62
C GLY A 312 23.68 -8.33 -19.87
N ALA A 313 24.07 -7.64 -18.78
CA ALA A 313 23.18 -6.69 -18.12
C ALA A 313 22.84 -5.52 -19.07
N LEU A 314 21.55 -5.24 -19.25
CA LEU A 314 21.08 -4.15 -20.11
C LEU A 314 20.76 -2.88 -19.32
N LEU A 315 20.48 -3.01 -18.02
CA LEU A 315 20.38 -1.91 -17.07
C LEU A 315 21.31 -2.18 -15.89
N ILE A 316 22.20 -1.24 -15.60
CA ILE A 316 23.11 -1.26 -14.47
C ILE A 316 22.77 -0.07 -13.57
N VAL A 317 22.59 -0.29 -12.27
CA VAL A 317 22.33 0.80 -11.31
C VAL A 317 23.49 0.88 -10.32
N LEU A 318 24.03 2.09 -10.19
CA LEU A 318 25.11 2.40 -9.25
C LEU A 318 24.54 2.97 -7.95
N PRO A 319 25.19 2.71 -6.81
CA PRO A 319 24.83 3.29 -5.53
C PRO A 319 24.77 4.82 -5.53
N GLU A 320 23.87 5.36 -4.73
CA GLU A 320 23.90 6.77 -4.33
C GLU A 320 25.31 7.16 -3.85
N GLY A 321 25.82 8.30 -4.32
CA GLY A 321 27.16 8.76 -3.94
C GLY A 321 28.32 7.93 -4.52
N SER A 322 28.06 7.04 -5.48
CA SER A 322 29.13 6.37 -6.24
C SER A 322 30.10 7.41 -6.83
N PRO A 323 31.43 7.21 -6.70
CA PRO A 323 32.42 8.16 -7.20
C PRO A 323 32.55 8.14 -8.73
N LEU A 324 31.91 7.19 -9.41
CA LEU A 324 32.00 7.03 -10.85
C LEU A 324 31.24 8.16 -11.56
N SER A 325 31.94 8.94 -12.37
CA SER A 325 31.32 9.97 -13.18
C SER A 325 30.47 9.37 -14.32
N ALA A 326 29.53 10.16 -14.84
CA ALA A 326 28.73 9.79 -16.02
C ALA A 326 29.62 9.43 -17.23
N ALA A 327 30.72 10.16 -17.45
CA ALA A 327 31.65 9.90 -18.54
C ALA A 327 32.41 8.57 -18.37
N GLU A 328 32.85 8.26 -17.15
CA GLU A 328 33.52 6.98 -16.85
C GLU A 328 32.55 5.80 -16.97
N ALA A 329 31.31 5.95 -16.48
CA ALA A 329 30.26 4.96 -16.62
C ALA A 329 29.95 4.69 -18.11
N SER A 330 29.80 5.74 -18.92
CA SER A 330 29.62 5.65 -20.37
C SER A 330 30.79 4.93 -21.06
N ALA A 331 32.04 5.25 -20.69
CA ALA A 331 33.22 4.58 -21.22
C ALA A 331 33.34 3.11 -20.77
N ALA A 332 32.80 2.75 -19.60
CA ALA A 332 32.78 1.38 -19.10
C ALA A 332 31.87 0.46 -19.94
N VAL A 333 30.78 1.01 -20.47
CA VAL A 333 29.80 0.26 -21.28
C VAL A 333 29.98 0.47 -22.79
N ARG A 334 31.09 1.09 -23.21
CA ARG A 334 31.48 1.23 -24.62
C ARG A 334 31.43 -0.15 -25.29
N ASP A 335 30.79 -0.20 -26.46
CA ASP A 335 30.56 -1.41 -27.27
C ASP A 335 29.52 -2.41 -26.70
N THR A 336 28.68 -1.99 -25.75
CA THR A 336 27.56 -2.78 -25.24
C THR A 336 26.24 -2.01 -25.38
N PRO A 337 25.08 -2.69 -25.41
CA PRO A 337 23.77 -2.03 -25.38
C PRO A 337 23.34 -1.57 -23.97
N ALA A 338 24.23 -1.71 -22.97
CA ALA A 338 23.89 -1.45 -21.58
C ALA A 338 23.67 0.04 -21.31
N HIS A 339 22.71 0.32 -20.43
CA HIS A 339 22.47 1.63 -19.86
C HIS A 339 22.88 1.62 -18.39
N VAL A 340 23.49 2.70 -17.92
CA VAL A 340 23.92 2.86 -16.52
C VAL A 340 23.19 4.02 -15.88
N VAL A 341 22.51 3.78 -14.78
CA VAL A 341 22.03 4.83 -13.88
C VAL A 341 23.10 5.09 -12.83
N THR A 342 23.65 6.30 -12.88
CA THR A 342 24.72 6.75 -11.99
C THR A 342 24.20 7.03 -10.58
N GLY A 343 25.12 7.18 -9.61
CA GLY A 343 24.78 7.50 -8.23
C GLY A 343 24.13 8.87 -8.02
N THR A 344 24.18 9.75 -9.02
CA THR A 344 23.48 11.05 -9.03
C THR A 344 22.11 10.99 -9.73
N GLY A 345 21.73 9.83 -10.28
CA GLY A 345 20.49 9.64 -11.02
C GLY A 345 20.54 10.05 -12.49
N ALA A 346 21.73 10.28 -13.07
CA ALA A 346 21.87 10.46 -14.52
C ALA A 346 21.89 9.10 -15.23
N LEU A 347 21.21 9.01 -16.38
CA LEU A 347 21.23 7.85 -17.27
C LEU A 347 22.28 8.03 -18.35
N VAL A 348 23.17 7.06 -18.53
CA VAL A 348 24.18 7.06 -19.60
C VAL A 348 24.17 5.76 -20.39
N ASN A 349 24.64 5.82 -21.63
CA ASN A 349 24.90 4.67 -22.48
C ASN A 349 26.31 4.78 -23.12
N ALA A 350 26.63 3.92 -24.08
CA ALA A 350 27.93 3.91 -24.76
C ALA A 350 28.30 5.22 -25.49
N THR A 351 27.32 6.08 -25.77
CA THR A 351 27.50 7.35 -26.50
C THR A 351 27.53 8.60 -25.61
N GLY A 352 27.14 8.48 -24.34
CA GLY A 352 27.11 9.58 -23.39
C GLY A 352 25.85 9.57 -22.53
N GLU A 353 25.46 10.75 -22.04
CA GLU A 353 24.24 10.94 -21.27
C GLU A 353 22.99 10.80 -22.16
N VAL A 354 22.00 10.08 -21.67
CA VAL A 354 20.72 9.90 -22.35
C VAL A 354 19.76 10.96 -21.83
N PRO A 355 19.30 11.90 -22.67
CA PRO A 355 18.43 12.97 -22.24
C PRO A 355 17.11 12.40 -21.70
N ARG A 356 16.49 13.16 -20.79
CA ARG A 356 15.12 12.91 -20.36
C ARG A 356 14.20 13.30 -21.52
N GLU A 357 13.23 12.47 -21.83
CA GLU A 357 12.14 12.89 -22.70
C GLU A 357 11.10 13.58 -21.82
N ASP A 358 10.80 14.84 -22.12
CA ASP A 358 9.63 15.47 -21.52
C ASP A 358 8.39 14.66 -21.90
N PRO A 359 7.44 14.47 -20.98
CA PRO A 359 6.17 13.87 -21.32
C PRO A 359 5.54 14.70 -22.45
N PRO A 360 4.86 14.06 -23.41
CA PRO A 360 4.19 14.82 -24.47
C PRO A 360 3.29 15.86 -23.80
N GLY A 361 3.46 17.13 -24.18
CA GLY A 361 2.59 18.20 -23.72
C GLY A 361 1.12 17.86 -24.01
N PRO A 362 0.17 18.47 -23.29
CA PRO A 362 -1.24 18.21 -23.51
C PRO A 362 -1.57 18.37 -25.00
N SER A 363 -2.14 17.33 -25.61
CA SER A 363 -2.60 17.41 -26.99
C SER A 363 -3.67 18.51 -27.09
N ALA A 364 -3.62 19.32 -28.15
CA ALA A 364 -4.63 20.32 -28.48
C ALA A 364 -6.01 19.64 -28.61
N GLY A 365 -6.77 19.61 -27.52
CA GLY A 365 -8.01 18.83 -27.42
C GLY A 365 -8.43 18.51 -25.97
N ASP A 366 -7.54 18.69 -24.99
CA ASP A 366 -7.89 18.51 -23.59
C ASP A 366 -8.69 19.73 -23.07
N PRO A 367 -9.99 19.62 -22.73
CA PRO A 367 -10.87 20.78 -22.48
C PRO A 367 -10.58 21.53 -21.16
N GLY A 368 -9.51 21.20 -20.45
CA GLY A 368 -9.14 21.78 -19.15
C GLY A 368 -7.77 22.47 -19.11
N GLY A 369 -7.06 22.61 -20.23
CA GLY A 369 -5.72 23.20 -20.27
C GLY A 369 -5.74 24.72 -20.08
N SER A 370 -5.74 25.21 -18.84
CA SER A 370 -5.38 26.60 -18.56
C SER A 370 -3.92 26.83 -18.97
N ALA A 371 -3.68 27.89 -19.74
CA ALA A 371 -2.37 28.31 -20.19
C ALA A 371 -1.39 28.49 -19.01
N GLY A 372 -0.23 27.86 -19.12
CA GLY A 372 1.00 28.23 -18.40
C GLY A 372 1.09 27.75 -16.94
N ASP A 373 1.50 26.50 -16.73
CA ASP A 373 2.25 26.14 -15.51
C ASP A 373 3.75 26.35 -15.78
N ALA A 374 4.24 27.55 -15.48
CA ALA A 374 5.64 27.95 -15.62
C ALA A 374 6.52 27.50 -14.44
N SER A 375 6.09 26.51 -13.64
CA SER A 375 6.83 26.05 -12.45
C SER A 375 7.88 24.97 -12.74
N GLY A 376 7.93 24.40 -13.95
CA GLY A 376 8.80 23.25 -14.25
C GLY A 376 8.39 21.97 -13.50
N VAL A 377 7.20 21.95 -12.88
CA VAL A 377 6.65 20.83 -12.12
C VAL A 377 5.88 19.90 -13.07
N GLY A 378 6.63 19.23 -13.95
CA GLY A 378 6.09 18.22 -14.87
C GLY A 378 5.93 16.82 -14.21
N PRO A 379 5.29 15.87 -14.91
CA PRO A 379 5.23 14.46 -14.52
C PRO A 379 6.61 13.86 -14.22
N CYS A 380 6.64 12.73 -13.50
CA CYS A 380 7.87 11.93 -13.33
C CYS A 380 8.54 11.70 -14.69
N PRO A 381 9.78 12.16 -14.91
CA PRO A 381 10.46 12.00 -16.19
C PRO A 381 10.67 10.53 -16.54
N ILE A 382 10.46 10.17 -17.80
CA ILE A 382 10.60 8.79 -18.30
C ILE A 382 11.62 8.74 -19.43
N HIS A 383 12.52 7.76 -19.38
CA HIS A 383 13.36 7.38 -20.50
C HIS A 383 12.73 6.22 -21.26
N ARG A 384 12.50 6.41 -22.57
CA ARG A 384 12.05 5.34 -23.46
C ARG A 384 13.26 4.58 -23.98
N LEU A 385 13.34 3.30 -23.65
CA LEU A 385 14.46 2.42 -23.99
C LEU A 385 13.95 1.21 -24.80
N PRO A 386 14.82 0.50 -25.55
CA PRO A 386 14.39 -0.63 -26.36
C PRO A 386 13.65 -1.74 -25.59
N TRP A 387 13.87 -1.83 -24.28
CA TRP A 387 13.26 -2.82 -23.40
C TRP A 387 12.08 -2.30 -22.57
N GLY A 388 11.73 -1.01 -22.67
CA GLY A 388 10.61 -0.44 -21.92
C GLY A 388 10.87 0.97 -21.40
N ARG A 389 10.11 1.35 -20.38
CA ARG A 389 10.06 2.71 -19.84
C ARG A 389 10.72 2.75 -18.47
N LEU A 390 11.76 3.57 -18.35
CA LEU A 390 12.55 3.72 -17.13
C LEU A 390 12.24 5.05 -16.44
N ALA A 391 11.81 4.98 -15.18
CA ALA A 391 11.85 6.11 -14.24
C ALA A 391 13.10 6.03 -13.36
N ILE A 392 13.54 7.17 -12.84
CA ILE A 392 14.64 7.25 -11.88
C ILE A 392 14.15 7.99 -10.64
N VAL A 393 14.23 7.36 -9.48
CA VAL A 393 13.87 7.93 -8.18
C VAL A 393 15.11 7.86 -7.29
N ALA A 394 15.76 8.99 -7.05
CA ALA A 394 17.10 9.05 -6.44
C ALA A 394 17.09 9.76 -5.08
N GLY A 395 18.01 9.37 -4.20
CA GLY A 395 18.20 10.03 -2.91
C GLY A 395 16.94 10.01 -2.04
N GLU A 396 16.71 11.09 -1.28
CA GLU A 396 15.61 11.15 -0.29
C GLU A 396 14.20 10.96 -0.89
N ASP A 397 14.04 11.18 -2.20
CA ASP A 397 12.78 10.96 -2.91
C ASP A 397 12.31 9.49 -2.82
N ALA A 398 13.25 8.55 -2.72
CA ALA A 398 12.96 7.12 -2.59
C ALA A 398 12.22 6.77 -1.28
N ARG A 399 12.19 7.68 -0.29
CA ARG A 399 11.45 7.49 0.96
C ARG A 399 9.96 7.76 0.81
N HIS A 400 9.56 8.45 -0.27
CA HIS A 400 8.21 8.96 -0.44
C HIS A 400 7.39 8.06 -1.41
N PRO A 401 6.28 7.45 -0.96
CA PRO A 401 5.38 6.69 -1.83
C PRO A 401 4.97 7.45 -3.10
N GLU A 402 4.74 8.76 -2.92
CA GLU A 402 4.19 9.61 -3.96
C GLU A 402 5.06 9.62 -5.22
N GLU A 403 6.40 9.53 -5.10
CA GLU A 403 7.30 9.52 -6.26
C GLU A 403 7.19 8.22 -7.08
N PHE A 404 6.94 7.08 -6.44
CA PHE A 404 6.69 5.81 -7.15
C PHE A 404 5.30 5.79 -7.77
N ARG A 405 4.32 6.40 -7.12
CA ARG A 405 3.00 6.61 -7.73
C ARG A 405 3.11 7.48 -8.98
N LEU A 406 3.88 8.56 -8.95
CA LEU A 406 4.12 9.38 -10.13
C LEU A 406 4.80 8.60 -11.26
N ALA A 407 5.77 7.73 -10.95
CA ALA A 407 6.39 6.84 -11.93
C ALA A 407 5.36 5.88 -12.57
N ALA A 408 4.49 5.28 -11.76
CA ALA A 408 3.42 4.40 -12.23
C ALA A 408 2.42 5.14 -13.15
N LEU A 409 2.01 6.36 -12.76
CA LEU A 409 1.12 7.22 -13.55
C LEU A 409 1.76 7.70 -14.85
N ALA A 410 3.10 7.75 -14.90
CA ALA A 410 3.88 8.02 -16.10
C ALA A 410 4.15 6.75 -16.94
N ASP A 411 3.49 5.64 -16.61
CA ASP A 411 3.61 4.33 -17.27
C ASP A 411 5.04 3.76 -17.25
N ALA A 412 5.79 3.99 -16.16
CA ALA A 412 7.06 3.30 -15.97
C ALA A 412 6.86 1.77 -15.92
N ASP A 413 7.85 1.04 -16.43
CA ASP A 413 7.95 -0.41 -16.30
C ASP A 413 8.98 -0.80 -15.25
N VAL A 414 10.06 -0.01 -15.21
CA VAL A 414 11.21 -0.19 -14.32
C VAL A 414 11.52 1.14 -13.65
N VAL A 415 11.91 1.10 -12.39
CA VAL A 415 12.43 2.24 -11.63
C VAL A 415 13.83 1.91 -11.14
N ALA A 416 14.81 2.72 -11.56
CA ALA A 416 16.14 2.69 -10.97
C ALA A 416 16.18 3.58 -9.73
N VAL A 417 16.70 3.04 -8.64
CA VAL A 417 16.67 3.69 -7.32
C VAL A 417 18.09 3.76 -6.74
N PRO A 418 18.92 4.73 -7.16
CA PRO A 418 20.19 5.01 -6.51
C PRO A 418 19.91 5.67 -5.15
N TYR A 419 19.85 4.85 -4.11
CA TYR A 419 19.44 5.25 -2.77
C TYR A 419 20.09 4.37 -1.70
N THR A 420 20.69 5.01 -0.70
CA THR A 420 21.20 4.31 0.50
C THR A 420 20.19 4.43 1.63
N ALA A 421 19.54 3.32 1.95
CA ALA A 421 18.57 3.25 3.03
C ALA A 421 19.21 3.59 4.40
N ARG A 422 18.50 4.39 5.20
CA ARG A 422 18.98 4.83 6.52
C ARG A 422 18.32 4.09 7.67
N GLU A 423 17.15 3.53 7.42
CA GLU A 423 16.38 2.77 8.41
C GLU A 423 16.01 1.40 7.85
N PRO A 424 16.02 0.32 8.66
CA PRO A 424 15.72 -1.04 8.21
C PRO A 424 14.39 -1.17 7.45
N TRP A 425 13.36 -0.43 7.87
CA TRP A 425 12.03 -0.50 7.26
C TRP A 425 12.02 -0.11 5.78
N GLU A 426 12.95 0.74 5.33
CA GLU A 426 12.98 1.24 3.95
C GLU A 426 13.26 0.10 2.95
N LEU A 427 14.13 -0.84 3.31
CA LEU A 427 14.43 -2.03 2.50
C LEU A 427 13.51 -3.21 2.83
N ARG A 428 13.15 -3.39 4.12
CA ARG A 428 12.34 -4.54 4.56
C ARG A 428 10.85 -4.42 4.24
N LEU A 429 10.35 -3.19 4.05
CA LEU A 429 8.92 -2.91 3.89
C LEU A 429 8.68 -1.87 2.81
N GLY A 430 9.34 -0.71 2.90
CA GLY A 430 9.07 0.47 2.07
C GLY A 430 9.18 0.18 0.58
N LEU A 431 10.37 -0.14 0.09
CA LEU A 431 10.63 -0.36 -1.34
C LEU A 431 9.93 -1.62 -1.89
N LEU A 432 9.70 -2.63 -1.04
CA LEU A 432 8.85 -3.77 -1.40
C LEU A 432 7.42 -3.33 -1.69
N GLU A 433 6.84 -2.50 -0.82
CA GLU A 433 5.51 -1.96 -1.02
C GLU A 433 5.44 -1.07 -2.26
N ARG A 434 6.48 -0.26 -2.53
CA ARG A 434 6.51 0.59 -3.74
C ARG A 434 6.43 -0.22 -5.02
N ALA A 435 7.11 -1.37 -5.06
CA ALA A 435 7.01 -2.30 -6.17
C ALA A 435 5.61 -2.92 -6.25
N ALA A 436 5.07 -3.37 -5.11
CA ALA A 436 3.77 -4.05 -5.00
C ALA A 436 2.58 -3.14 -5.37
N GLU A 437 2.42 -2.01 -4.68
CA GLU A 437 1.27 -1.09 -4.79
C GLU A 437 1.19 -0.34 -6.13
N ASN A 438 2.27 -0.38 -6.91
CA ASN A 438 2.36 0.29 -8.22
C ASN A 438 2.57 -0.69 -9.38
N ARG A 439 2.79 -1.98 -9.11
CA ARG A 439 3.22 -2.97 -10.10
C ARG A 439 4.44 -2.49 -10.89
N LEU A 440 5.51 -2.17 -10.18
CA LEU A 440 6.76 -1.68 -10.77
C LEU A 440 7.89 -2.67 -10.52
N ASN A 441 8.81 -2.79 -11.49
CA ASN A 441 10.09 -3.45 -11.27
C ASN A 441 11.08 -2.42 -10.69
N LEU A 442 11.73 -2.71 -9.57
CA LEU A 442 12.70 -1.79 -8.94
C LEU A 442 14.11 -2.38 -8.98
N VAL A 443 15.09 -1.55 -9.32
CA VAL A 443 16.52 -1.87 -9.21
C VAL A 443 17.16 -0.85 -8.26
N VAL A 444 17.32 -1.26 -7.01
CA VAL A 444 17.76 -0.41 -5.89
C VAL A 444 19.23 -0.65 -5.61
N ALA A 445 20.01 0.43 -5.62
CA ALA A 445 21.43 0.39 -5.34
C ALA A 445 21.79 1.44 -4.28
N GLY A 446 22.28 0.97 -3.14
CA GLY A 446 22.84 1.79 -2.07
C GLY A 446 24.28 1.40 -1.75
N GLN A 447 24.90 2.21 -0.89
CA GLN A 447 26.25 1.96 -0.36
C GLN A 447 26.17 0.85 0.69
N ASP A 448 26.40 1.14 1.97
CA ASP A 448 26.17 0.21 3.05
C ASP A 448 24.84 0.55 3.73
N GLY A 449 23.87 -0.36 3.61
CA GLY A 449 22.58 -0.20 4.26
C GLY A 449 22.47 -1.02 5.56
N PRO A 450 21.34 -0.87 6.27
CA PRO A 450 21.06 -1.59 7.51
C PRO A 450 21.04 -3.10 7.30
N ASP A 451 21.35 -3.84 8.36
CA ASP A 451 21.33 -5.32 8.39
C ASP A 451 22.20 -6.02 7.35
N GLY A 452 23.23 -5.33 6.84
CA GLY A 452 24.11 -5.89 5.81
C GLY A 452 23.51 -5.91 4.42
N VAL A 453 22.39 -5.22 4.18
CA VAL A 453 21.73 -5.11 2.87
C VAL A 453 21.99 -3.74 2.26
N ALA A 454 22.60 -3.73 1.08
CA ALA A 454 22.96 -2.54 0.33
C ALA A 454 21.89 -2.13 -0.70
N GLY A 455 21.05 -3.06 -1.12
CA GLY A 455 20.09 -2.83 -2.20
C GLY A 455 19.23 -4.05 -2.48
N LEU A 456 18.34 -3.91 -3.46
CA LEU A 456 17.33 -4.90 -3.82
C LEU A 456 17.07 -4.84 -5.33
N VAL A 457 16.87 -5.99 -5.95
CA VAL A 457 16.16 -6.07 -7.23
C VAL A 457 14.80 -6.69 -6.97
N LEU A 458 13.75 -5.95 -7.29
CA LEU A 458 12.35 -6.32 -7.05
C LEU A 458 11.67 -6.48 -8.40
N ALA A 459 11.40 -7.73 -8.79
CA ALA A 459 10.71 -8.03 -10.05
C ALA A 459 9.21 -8.20 -9.79
N ALA A 460 8.38 -7.56 -10.60
CA ALA A 460 6.93 -7.72 -10.55
C ALA A 460 6.59 -9.16 -11.01
N PRO A 461 5.96 -10.00 -10.15
CA PRO A 461 5.71 -11.39 -10.51
C PRO A 461 4.71 -11.49 -11.68
N ARG A 462 4.82 -12.61 -12.39
CA ARG A 462 3.83 -13.06 -13.39
C ARG A 462 2.52 -13.46 -12.73
N ASP A 463 2.64 -14.22 -11.64
CA ASP A 463 1.54 -14.54 -10.75
C ASP A 463 1.11 -13.29 -9.99
N PHE A 464 0.01 -12.70 -10.44
CA PHE A 464 -0.60 -11.51 -9.86
C PHE A 464 -2.09 -11.55 -10.20
N THR A 465 -2.94 -11.10 -9.28
CA THR A 465 -4.41 -11.16 -9.32
C THR A 465 -5.00 -12.54 -9.08
N LEU A 466 -6.24 -12.54 -8.59
CA LEU A 466 -7.01 -13.77 -8.29
C LEU A 466 -7.74 -14.31 -9.52
N TRP A 467 -7.63 -13.61 -10.65
CA TRP A 467 -8.45 -13.83 -11.85
C TRP A 467 -7.64 -14.30 -13.06
N THR A 468 -6.33 -14.47 -12.90
CA THR A 468 -5.47 -15.14 -13.89
C THR A 468 -5.11 -16.52 -13.38
N ALA A 469 -4.82 -17.44 -14.31
CA ALA A 469 -4.22 -18.71 -13.93
C ALA A 469 -2.85 -18.45 -13.29
N TRP A 470 -2.62 -19.04 -12.12
CA TRP A 470 -1.33 -19.01 -11.45
C TRP A 470 -0.41 -20.08 -12.05
N GLU A 471 0.82 -19.72 -12.37
CA GLU A 471 1.86 -20.65 -12.81
C GLU A 471 2.30 -21.55 -11.64
N GLY A 472 2.37 -21.01 -10.42
CA GLY A 472 2.70 -21.74 -9.18
C GLY A 472 1.49 -22.01 -8.27
N PRO A 473 1.70 -22.73 -7.14
CA PRO A 473 0.67 -22.87 -6.12
C PRO A 473 0.36 -21.50 -5.48
N PHE A 474 -0.93 -21.20 -5.28
CA PHE A 474 -1.33 -19.99 -4.56
C PHE A 474 -0.79 -20.01 -3.12
N THR A 475 -0.01 -19.00 -2.76
CA THR A 475 0.68 -18.91 -1.46
C THR A 475 0.00 -18.01 -0.45
N GLY A 476 -1.13 -17.39 -0.83
CA GLY A 476 -1.77 -16.34 -0.04
C GLY A 476 -1.11 -14.98 -0.18
N ARG A 477 0.02 -14.83 -0.87
CA ARG A 477 0.59 -13.52 -1.21
C ARG A 477 0.12 -13.11 -2.60
N ILE A 478 -0.37 -11.88 -2.76
CA ILE A 478 -0.97 -11.41 -4.01
C ILE A 478 -0.03 -10.45 -4.73
N SER A 479 0.53 -9.46 -4.03
CA SER A 479 1.24 -8.34 -4.65
C SER A 479 2.74 -8.34 -4.39
N HIS A 480 3.24 -9.31 -3.62
CA HIS A 480 4.64 -9.36 -3.19
C HIS A 480 5.62 -9.56 -4.37
N PRO A 481 6.66 -8.72 -4.52
CA PRO A 481 7.62 -8.86 -5.61
C PRO A 481 8.54 -10.08 -5.44
N VAL A 482 9.13 -10.56 -6.54
CA VAL A 482 10.27 -11.49 -6.48
C VAL A 482 11.51 -10.68 -6.08
N VAL A 483 12.14 -11.06 -4.96
CA VAL A 483 13.21 -10.30 -4.33
C VAL A 483 14.57 -10.94 -4.58
N THR A 484 15.50 -10.18 -5.15
CA THR A 484 16.94 -10.49 -5.11
C THR A 484 17.63 -9.48 -4.20
N THR A 485 18.30 -9.97 -3.16
CA THR A 485 19.00 -9.12 -2.18
C THR A 485 20.41 -8.79 -2.64
N VAL A 486 20.82 -7.53 -2.48
CA VAL A 486 22.20 -7.08 -2.66
C VAL A 486 22.82 -6.84 -1.29
N LYS A 487 23.85 -7.59 -0.92
CA LYS A 487 24.51 -7.48 0.39
C LYS A 487 25.62 -6.42 0.36
N ASN A 488 25.99 -5.90 1.52
CA ASN A 488 27.09 -4.94 1.66
C ASN A 488 28.45 -5.50 1.20
N ALA A 489 28.62 -6.82 1.19
CA ALA A 489 29.83 -7.47 0.69
C ALA A 489 29.83 -7.69 -0.84
N ASP A 490 28.68 -7.55 -1.51
CA ASP A 490 28.57 -7.85 -2.92
C ASP A 490 29.13 -6.70 -3.77
N GLU A 491 29.96 -7.06 -4.75
CA GLU A 491 30.53 -6.11 -5.72
C GLU A 491 29.55 -5.89 -6.90
N VAL A 492 29.01 -6.99 -7.44
CA VAL A 492 28.06 -7.01 -8.55
C VAL A 492 27.02 -8.10 -8.30
N VAL A 493 25.75 -7.74 -8.41
CA VAL A 493 24.63 -8.68 -8.31
C VAL A 493 23.84 -8.60 -9.61
N HIS A 494 23.74 -9.74 -10.30
CA HIS A 494 22.90 -9.89 -11.49
C HIS A 494 21.52 -10.41 -11.11
N ALA A 495 20.50 -9.91 -11.80
CA ALA A 495 19.13 -10.36 -11.65
C ALA A 495 18.37 -10.19 -12.97
N VAL A 496 17.12 -10.63 -12.99
CA VAL A 496 16.19 -10.44 -14.10
C VAL A 496 14.93 -9.76 -13.56
N VAL A 497 14.42 -8.79 -14.30
CA VAL A 497 13.10 -8.21 -14.10
C VAL A 497 12.24 -8.38 -15.36
N TRP A 498 10.94 -8.17 -15.23
CA TRP A 498 9.98 -8.40 -16.31
C TRP A 498 9.16 -7.13 -16.57
N PRO A 499 9.68 -6.19 -17.39
CA PRO A 499 9.00 -4.93 -17.71
C PRO A 499 7.54 -5.09 -18.15
N GLU A 500 7.22 -6.10 -18.96
CA GLU A 500 5.84 -6.37 -19.41
C GLU A 500 4.84 -6.59 -18.25
N GLN A 501 5.30 -7.05 -17.08
CA GLN A 501 4.44 -7.38 -15.95
C GLN A 501 3.92 -6.12 -15.23
N ALA A 502 4.50 -4.94 -15.49
CA ALA A 502 4.04 -3.66 -14.96
C ALA A 502 2.72 -3.16 -15.58
N VAL A 503 2.24 -3.84 -16.63
CA VAL A 503 0.99 -3.50 -17.34
C VAL A 503 -0.24 -3.92 -16.54
N ASN A 504 -0.27 -5.14 -16.01
CA ASN A 504 -1.41 -5.62 -15.24
C ASN A 504 -1.37 -5.03 -13.82
N ARG A 505 -2.32 -4.13 -13.54
CA ARG A 505 -2.53 -3.44 -12.26
C ARG A 505 -3.83 -3.83 -11.56
N HIS A 506 -4.61 -4.75 -12.13
CA HIS A 506 -5.88 -5.18 -11.57
C HIS A 506 -5.67 -6.27 -10.52
N VAL A 507 -5.63 -5.91 -9.23
CA VAL A 507 -5.47 -6.88 -8.13
C VAL A 507 -6.72 -7.74 -7.93
N SER A 508 -7.89 -7.18 -8.25
CA SER A 508 -9.16 -7.89 -8.25
C SER A 508 -10.10 -7.30 -9.29
N ARG A 509 -11.27 -7.93 -9.50
CA ARG A 509 -12.29 -7.42 -10.42
C ARG A 509 -12.73 -6.02 -9.99
N GLY A 510 -12.55 -5.06 -10.89
CA GLY A 510 -12.93 -3.66 -10.65
C GLY A 510 -11.97 -2.89 -9.73
N THR A 511 -10.81 -3.47 -9.39
CA THR A 511 -9.85 -2.83 -8.48
C THR A 511 -8.47 -2.78 -9.12
N ASP A 512 -8.11 -1.60 -9.62
CA ASP A 512 -6.79 -1.29 -10.15
C ASP A 512 -5.93 -0.60 -9.07
N LEU A 513 -4.69 -1.07 -8.87
CA LEU A 513 -3.78 -0.57 -7.83
C LEU A 513 -3.31 0.88 -8.04
N VAL A 514 -3.39 1.40 -9.27
CA VAL A 514 -2.93 2.74 -9.64
C VAL A 514 -4.10 3.64 -10.01
N ASP A 515 -4.97 3.19 -10.92
CA ASP A 515 -6.11 3.97 -11.42
C ASP A 515 -7.34 3.87 -10.51
N GLY A 516 -7.43 2.84 -9.67
CA GLY A 516 -8.44 2.71 -8.62
C GLY A 516 -8.15 3.52 -7.35
N ARG A 517 -7.06 4.30 -7.33
CA ARG A 517 -6.75 5.22 -6.22
C ARG A 517 -7.88 6.24 -6.02
N PRO A 518 -8.09 6.75 -4.79
CA PRO A 518 -9.13 7.73 -4.50
C PRO A 518 -8.66 9.15 -4.88
N TRP A 519 -8.37 9.37 -6.16
CA TRP A 519 -7.74 10.58 -6.70
C TRP A 519 -8.47 11.88 -6.28
N HIS A 520 -9.81 11.87 -6.32
CA HIS A 520 -10.66 13.01 -5.98
C HIS A 520 -10.71 13.31 -4.47
N LEU A 521 -10.27 12.37 -3.62
CA LEU A 521 -10.20 12.51 -2.17
C LEU A 521 -8.76 12.66 -1.66
N SER A 522 -7.78 12.63 -2.57
CA SER A 522 -6.33 12.67 -2.25
C SER A 522 -5.76 14.07 -2.12
N GLY A 523 -6.61 15.11 -2.02
CA GLY A 523 -6.18 16.52 -1.94
C GLY A 523 -5.22 16.82 -0.79
N ALA A 524 -5.32 16.08 0.32
CA ALA A 524 -4.40 16.22 1.46
C ALA A 524 -2.93 15.99 1.09
N LEU A 525 -2.63 15.23 0.02
CA LEU A 525 -1.27 15.00 -0.44
C LEU A 525 -0.59 16.29 -0.95
N LEU A 526 -1.38 17.27 -1.39
CA LEU A 526 -0.87 18.57 -1.87
C LEU A 526 -0.58 19.55 -0.72
N GLY A 527 -1.04 19.23 0.49
CA GLY A 527 -0.74 20.00 1.69
C GLY A 527 0.67 19.75 2.22
N GLN A 528 1.22 20.76 2.86
CA GLN A 528 2.30 20.57 3.83
C GLN A 528 1.71 19.91 5.09
N ALA A 529 2.54 19.20 5.85
CA ALA A 529 2.10 18.65 7.13
C ALA A 529 1.68 19.79 8.07
N GLY A 530 0.51 19.64 8.69
CA GLY A 530 -0.03 20.56 9.69
C GLY A 530 0.54 20.36 11.08
#